data_AF-A0A853C498-F1
#
_entry.id   AF-A0A853C498-F1
#
_cell.length_a   1.000
_cell.length_b   1.000
_cell.length_c   1.000
_cell.angle_alpha   90.00
_cell.angle_beta   90.00
_cell.angle_gamma   90.00
#
_symmetry.space_group_name_H-M   'P 1'
#
loop_
_entity.id
_entity.type
_entity.pdbx_description
1 polymer ?
#
loop_
_entity_poly.entity_id
_entity_poly.type
_entity_poly.pdbx_seq_one_letter_code
_entity_poly.pdbx_strand_id
1 'polypeptide(L)' 'MLELDCRDLPCPRPVIELARALPSVAVGETFAVVARDPAARYDVPAWCRMRGQEYVGEELADDGAPRYVVRRVS' A
#
# COMPACT_ATOMS: atom_id res chain seq x y z
N MET A 1 8.30 10.31 -0.75
CA MET A 1 7.18 9.35 -0.84
C MET A 1 7.23 8.47 0.40
N LEU A 2 6.13 8.38 1.15
CA LEU A 2 6.03 7.55 2.35
C LEU A 2 6.04 6.07 1.98
N GLU A 3 6.79 5.26 2.71
CA GLU A 3 6.82 3.81 2.57
C GLU A 3 6.52 3.13 3.91
N LEU A 4 5.60 2.17 3.88
CA LEU A 4 5.17 1.39 5.03
C LEU A 4 5.83 0.02 4.96
N ASP A 5 6.70 -0.28 5.92
CA ASP A 5 7.28 -1.61 6.04
C ASP A 5 6.28 -2.58 6.70
N CYS A 6 5.78 -3.51 5.92
CA CYS A 6 4.85 -4.56 6.34
C CYS A 6 5.39 -5.96 5.95
N ARG A 7 6.71 -6.09 5.74
CA ARG A 7 7.34 -7.34 5.28
C ARG A 7 7.07 -8.55 6.18
N ASP A 8 7.05 -8.33 7.49
CA ASP A 8 6.85 -9.38 8.52
C ASP A 8 5.44 -9.39 9.11
N LEU A 9 4.50 -8.64 8.52
CA LEU A 9 3.14 -8.53 9.05
C LEU A 9 2.20 -9.50 8.32
N PRO A 10 1.44 -10.34 9.06
CA PRO A 10 0.50 -11.28 8.45
C PRO A 10 -0.74 -10.55 7.92
N CYS A 11 -1.41 -11.14 6.92
CA CYS A 11 -2.75 -10.71 6.52
C CYS A 11 -3.69 -10.59 7.74
N PRO A 12 -4.49 -9.51 7.89
CA PRO A 12 -4.69 -8.37 6.97
C PRO A 12 -3.90 -7.11 7.37
N ARG A 13 -2.83 -7.24 8.16
CA ARG A 13 -2.07 -6.10 8.71
C ARG A 13 -1.54 -5.12 7.65
N PRO A 14 -1.01 -5.54 6.47
CA PRO A 14 -0.52 -4.58 5.49
C PRO A 14 -1.56 -3.54 5.05
N VAL A 15 -2.81 -3.96 4.85
CA VAL A 15 -3.91 -3.06 4.47
C VAL A 15 -4.38 -2.19 5.64
N ILE A 16 -4.30 -2.71 6.87
CA ILE A 16 -4.60 -1.91 8.07
C ILE A 16 -3.59 -0.77 8.20
N GLU A 17 -2.29 -1.04 8.05
CA GLU A 17 -1.27 0.00 8.12
C GLU A 17 -1.40 0.99 6.95
N LEU A 18 -1.69 0.51 5.74
CA LEU A 18 -2.01 1.35 4.58
C LEU A 18 -3.16 2.33 4.90
N ALA A 19 -4.25 1.83 5.48
CA ALA A 19 -5.39 2.65 5.86
C ALA A 19 -5.08 3.66 6.96
N ARG A 20 -4.24 3.29 7.93
CA ARG A 20 -3.79 4.17 9.02
C ARG A 20 -2.88 5.29 8.52
N ALA A 21 -2.12 5.06 7.47
CA ALA A 21 -1.21 6.05 6.88
C ALA A 21 -1.93 7.07 5.98
N LEU A 22 -3.07 6.72 5.38
CA LEU A 22 -3.78 7.60 4.44
C LEU A 22 -4.00 9.05 4.94
N PRO A 23 -4.37 9.30 6.22
CA PRO A 23 -4.57 10.67 6.72
C PRO A 23 -3.29 11.52 6.78
N SER A 24 -2.10 10.92 6.81
CA SER A 24 -0.82 11.65 6.85
C SER A 24 -0.23 11.94 5.47
N VAL A 25 -0.81 11.38 4.41
CA VAL A 25 -0.40 11.61 3.01
C VAL A 25 -1.22 12.76 2.43
N ALA A 26 -0.63 13.70 1.71
CA ALA A 26 -1.41 14.76 1.07
C ALA A 26 -2.21 14.23 -0.14
N VAL A 27 -3.34 14.87 -0.46
CA VAL A 27 -4.09 14.54 -1.68
C VAL A 27 -3.23 14.83 -2.92
N GLY A 28 -3.20 13.88 -3.85
CA GLY A 28 -2.33 13.90 -5.04
C GLY A 28 -0.98 13.20 -4.83
N GLU A 29 -0.55 12.97 -3.58
CA GLU A 29 0.71 12.29 -3.30
C GLU A 29 0.60 10.77 -3.34
N THR A 30 1.74 10.14 -3.59
CA THR A 30 1.89 8.68 -3.55
C THR A 30 2.54 8.22 -2.26
N PHE A 31 2.15 7.01 -1.86
CA PHE A 31 2.74 6.24 -0.77
C PHE A 31 2.73 4.76 -1.14
N ALA A 32 3.55 3.98 -0.47
CA ALA A 32 3.69 2.56 -0.77
C ALA A 32 3.62 1.70 0.48
N VAL A 33 3.16 0.46 0.32
CA VAL A 33 3.27 -0.59 1.34
C VAL A 33 4.15 -1.71 0.78
N VAL A 34 5.16 -2.12 1.54
CA VAL A 34 6.02 -3.25 1.18
C VAL A 34 5.62 -4.45 2.01
N ALA A 35 5.21 -5.54 1.36
CA ALA A 35 4.74 -6.73 2.03
C ALA A 35 5.13 -7.99 1.26
N ARG A 36 5.60 -9.01 1.98
CA ARG A 36 5.89 -10.34 1.42
C ARG A 36 4.65 -11.24 1.37
N ASP A 37 3.57 -10.80 2.01
CA ASP A 37 2.28 -11.48 1.98
C ASP A 37 1.71 -11.48 0.54
N PRO A 38 1.49 -12.65 -0.08
CA PRO A 38 0.93 -12.74 -1.43
C PRO A 38 -0.49 -12.19 -1.53
N ALA A 39 -1.24 -12.11 -0.42
CA ALA A 39 -2.59 -11.54 -0.41
C ALA A 39 -2.56 -10.02 -0.70
N ALA A 40 -1.49 -9.31 -0.32
CA ALA A 40 -1.37 -7.87 -0.49
C ALA A 40 -1.51 -7.44 -1.97
N ARG A 41 -1.08 -8.28 -2.92
CA ARG A 41 -1.27 -8.05 -4.37
C ARG A 41 -2.74 -7.91 -4.77
N TYR A 42 -3.65 -8.56 -4.06
CA TYR A 42 -5.08 -8.50 -4.32
C TYR A 42 -5.78 -7.50 -3.39
N ASP A 43 -5.36 -7.46 -2.13
CA ASP A 43 -6.00 -6.66 -1.09
C ASP A 43 -5.72 -5.16 -1.28
N VAL A 44 -4.52 -4.76 -1.69
CA VAL A 44 -4.20 -3.33 -1.89
C VAL A 44 -5.01 -2.72 -3.04
N PRO A 45 -5.10 -3.32 -4.25
CA PRO A 45 -5.98 -2.81 -5.31
C PRO A 45 -7.46 -2.83 -4.92
N ALA A 46 -7.92 -3.88 -4.21
CA ALA A 46 -9.29 -3.95 -3.73
C ALA A 46 -9.60 -2.83 -2.74
N TRP A 47 -8.71 -2.57 -1.78
CA TRP A 47 -8.82 -1.48 -0.83
C TRP A 47 -8.85 -0.12 -1.53
N CYS A 48 -7.99 0.10 -2.54
CA CYS A 48 -8.00 1.33 -3.32
C CYS A 48 -9.37 1.60 -3.95
N ARG A 49 -9.95 0.57 -4.61
CA ARG A 49 -11.30 0.65 -5.21
C ARG A 49 -12.37 0.96 -4.15
N MET A 50 -12.31 0.31 -2.99
CA MET A 50 -13.27 0.51 -1.90
C MET A 50 -13.19 1.89 -1.25
N ARG A 51 -11.99 2.48 -1.21
CA ARG A 51 -11.72 3.76 -0.52
C ARG A 51 -11.62 4.95 -1.46
N GLY A 52 -11.89 4.75 -2.76
CA GLY A 52 -11.78 5.81 -3.77
C GLY A 52 -10.36 6.36 -3.92
N GLN A 53 -9.35 5.49 -3.75
CA GLN A 53 -7.94 5.81 -3.96
C GLN A 53 -7.46 5.15 -5.26
N GLU A 54 -6.33 5.61 -5.79
CA GLU A 54 -5.79 5.08 -7.04
C GLU A 54 -4.67 4.09 -6.73
N TYR A 55 -4.81 2.87 -7.24
CA TYR A 55 -3.71 1.90 -7.26
C TYR A 55 -2.80 2.21 -8.45
N VAL A 56 -1.57 2.63 -8.17
CA VAL A 56 -0.61 3.06 -9.19
C VAL A 56 0.10 1.84 -9.80
N GLY A 57 0.41 0.83 -8.98
CA GLY A 57 1.04 -0.39 -9.48
C GLY A 57 1.81 -1.17 -8.41
N GLU A 58 2.44 -2.24 -8.89
CA GLU A 58 3.35 -3.08 -8.11
C GLU A 58 4.77 -2.90 -8.64
N GLU A 59 5.69 -2.68 -7.73
CA GLU A 59 7.12 -2.55 -7.95
C GLU A 59 7.87 -3.52 -7.02
N LEU A 60 9.19 -3.55 -7.12
CA LEU A 60 10.05 -4.24 -6.17
C LEU A 60 10.77 -3.20 -5.30
N ALA A 61 10.82 -3.44 -4.00
CA ALA A 61 11.72 -2.74 -3.11
C ALA A 61 13.18 -3.21 -3.32
N ASP A 62 14.15 -2.51 -2.73
CA ASP A 62 15.57 -2.80 -2.87
C ASP A 62 15.95 -4.23 -2.44
N ASP A 63 15.21 -4.80 -1.48
CA ASP A 63 15.38 -6.18 -0.99
C ASP A 63 14.60 -7.22 -1.80
N GLY A 64 14.02 -6.82 -2.94
CA GLY A 64 13.21 -7.66 -3.82
C GLY A 64 11.81 -7.95 -3.28
N ALA A 65 11.39 -7.34 -2.17
CA ALA A 65 10.03 -7.52 -1.65
C ALA A 65 9.00 -6.77 -2.51
N PRO A 66 7.77 -7.31 -2.70
CA PRO A 66 6.70 -6.61 -3.40
C PRO A 66 6.34 -5.28 -2.74
N ARG A 67 6.30 -4.23 -3.55
CA ARG A 67 6.02 -2.86 -3.14
C ARG A 67 4.80 -2.34 -3.89
N TYR A 68 3.72 -2.08 -3.18
CA TYR A 68 2.44 -1.70 -3.75
C TYR A 68 2.24 -0.19 -3.61
N VAL A 69 2.18 0.52 -4.74
CA VAL A 69 2.12 1.98 -4.79
C VAL A 69 0.68 2.45 -4.93
N VAL A 70 0.29 3.41 -4.08
CA VAL A 70 -1.05 3.98 -4.01
C VAL A 70 -0.93 5.50 -4.10
N ARG A 71 -1.82 6.14 -4.86
CA ARG A 71 -1.99 7.59 -4.86
C ARG A 71 -3.24 7.96 -4.08
N ARG A 72 -3.09 8.94 -3.18
CA ARG A 72 -4.21 9.51 -2.45
C ARG A 72 -4.99 10.45 -3.37
N VAL A 73 -6.29 10.21 -3.52
CA VAL A 73 -7.18 10.97 -4.39
C VAL A 73 -8.12 11.89 -3.60
N SER A 74 -8.43 11.55 -2.34
CA SER A 74 -9.29 12.32 -1.43
C SER A 74 -8.79 12.29 0.01
#